data_AF-A0A259TZM2-F1
#
_entry.id   AF-A0A259TZM2-F1
#
_cell.length_a   1.000
_cell.length_b   1.000
_cell.length_c   1.000
_cell.angle_alpha   90.00
_cell.angle_beta   90.00
_cell.angle_gamma   90.00
#
_symmetry.space_group_name_H-M   'P 1'
#
loop_
_entity.id
_entity.type
_entity.pdbx_description
1 polymer ?
#
loop_
_entity_poly.entity_id
_entity_poly.type
_entity_poly.pdbx_seq_one_letter_code
_entity_poly.pdbx_strand_id
1 'polypeptide(L)'
;MFDLAPGLGRDEPLRLLALGAHADDIEIGAGGTVMRLLAERPRTEVTWAVLTGNELRDREAAESAQALLKDASGVTIENGRFRDGHLPASLTEVKEWAQARLGAVKPHLVLTTGLFDRHQDHRLTAELAWQTFRGATITEVEIPKWDGDTLRPNAFVRLSDVQAEAKVAHLMSHFPSQQSKGWYDADTFRATLRLRGIEAGCRWAEAFTCRKLAW
;
A
#
# COMPACT_ATOMS: atom_id res chain seq x y z
N MET A 1 -11.63 -1.85 17.32
CA MET A 1 -11.75 -1.76 15.85
C MET A 1 -10.76 -0.69 15.43
N PHE A 2 -9.85 -1.01 14.53
CA PHE A 2 -8.87 -0.03 14.04
C PHE A 2 -9.57 0.79 12.96
N ASP A 3 -9.67 2.09 13.17
CA ASP A 3 -10.29 2.99 12.21
C ASP A 3 -9.26 4.04 11.79
N LEU A 4 -8.65 3.84 10.63
CA LEU A 4 -7.78 4.85 9.99
C LEU A 4 -8.60 5.99 9.37
N ALA A 5 -9.93 5.88 9.38
CA ALA A 5 -10.85 6.94 8.99
C ALA A 5 -11.90 7.16 10.11
N PRO A 6 -11.47 7.53 11.34
CA PRO A 6 -12.32 7.50 12.54
C PRO A 6 -13.54 8.44 12.49
N GLY A 7 -13.56 9.39 11.55
CA GLY A 7 -14.72 10.27 11.29
C GLY A 7 -15.80 9.65 10.40
N LEU A 8 -15.61 8.42 9.89
CA LEU A 8 -16.51 7.79 8.93
C LEU A 8 -17.41 6.75 9.61
N GLY A 9 -18.73 6.97 9.60
CA GLY A 9 -19.70 6.00 10.11
C GLY A 9 -19.51 4.63 9.47
N ARG A 10 -19.76 3.53 10.20
CA ARG A 10 -19.48 2.16 9.72
C ARG A 10 -20.16 1.82 8.39
N ASP A 11 -21.37 2.34 8.19
CA ASP A 11 -22.19 2.06 7.01
C ASP A 11 -21.90 3.01 5.84
N GLU A 12 -21.04 4.01 6.05
CA GLU A 12 -20.60 4.93 5.01
C GLU A 12 -19.49 4.30 4.15
N PRO A 13 -19.54 4.52 2.82
CA PRO A 13 -18.55 3.96 1.91
C PRO A 13 -17.16 4.52 2.20
N LEU A 14 -16.18 3.64 2.44
CA LEU A 14 -14.78 4.03 2.56
C LEU A 14 -14.19 4.16 1.15
N ARG A 15 -13.68 5.35 0.80
CA ARG A 15 -12.87 5.53 -0.41
C ARG A 15 -11.40 5.41 -0.07
N LEU A 16 -10.81 4.29 -0.45
CA LEU A 16 -9.41 3.95 -0.24
C LEU A 16 -8.60 4.27 -1.51
N LEU A 17 -7.50 5.00 -1.37
CA LEU A 17 -6.46 5.08 -2.38
C LEU A 17 -5.24 4.31 -1.88
N ALA A 18 -4.81 3.30 -2.62
CA ALA A 18 -3.52 2.66 -2.39
C ALA A 18 -2.57 3.05 -3.52
N LEU A 19 -1.44 3.65 -3.17
CA LEU A 19 -0.49 4.24 -4.11
C LEU A 19 0.93 3.69 -3.86
N GLY A 20 1.39 2.83 -4.76
CA GLY A 20 2.74 2.26 -4.75
C GLY A 20 3.65 2.92 -5.77
N ALA A 21 4.96 2.89 -5.54
CA ALA A 21 5.94 3.25 -6.56
C ALA A 21 6.08 2.12 -7.57
N HIS A 22 6.19 0.88 -7.08
CA HIS A 22 6.36 -0.34 -7.86
C HIS A 22 5.21 -1.31 -7.57
N ALA A 23 5.00 -2.25 -8.51
CA ALA A 23 4.17 -3.41 -8.22
C ALA A 23 4.70 -4.09 -6.96
N ASP A 24 3.86 -4.75 -6.16
CA ASP A 24 4.15 -5.36 -4.85
C ASP A 24 4.29 -4.43 -3.62
N ASP A 25 4.58 -3.13 -3.77
CA ASP A 25 4.77 -2.22 -2.63
C ASP A 25 3.57 -2.22 -1.66
N ILE A 26 2.36 -2.14 -2.21
CA ILE A 26 1.12 -2.04 -1.44
C ILE A 26 0.81 -3.39 -0.78
N GLU A 27 0.98 -4.49 -1.51
CA GLU A 27 0.75 -5.85 -1.01
C GLU A 27 1.72 -6.18 0.13
N ILE A 28 3.00 -5.82 -0.03
CA ILE A 28 4.03 -6.00 1.00
C ILE A 28 3.71 -5.17 2.23
N GLY A 29 3.36 -3.90 2.06
CA GLY A 29 3.14 -2.98 3.16
C GLY A 29 1.81 -3.14 3.88
N ALA A 30 0.75 -3.42 3.12
CA ALA A 30 -0.63 -3.27 3.60
C ALA A 30 -1.64 -4.31 3.05
N GLY A 31 -1.19 -5.38 2.40
CA GLY A 31 -2.10 -6.38 1.81
C GLY A 31 -3.08 -6.97 2.83
N GLY A 32 -2.64 -7.24 4.06
CA GLY A 32 -3.50 -7.76 5.12
C GLY A 32 -4.52 -6.72 5.62
N THR A 33 -4.11 -5.45 5.68
CA THR A 33 -4.97 -4.31 6.03
C THR A 33 -6.05 -4.12 4.98
N VAL A 34 -5.71 -4.20 3.69
CA VAL A 34 -6.69 -4.10 2.61
C VAL A 34 -7.71 -5.24 2.72
N MET A 35 -7.27 -6.50 2.82
CA MET A 35 -8.18 -7.64 3.00
C MET A 35 -9.11 -7.45 4.21
N ARG A 36 -8.57 -6.97 5.33
CA ARG A 36 -9.34 -6.71 6.55
C ARG A 36 -10.36 -5.58 6.35
N LEU A 37 -9.96 -4.47 5.72
CA LEU A 37 -10.85 -3.34 5.45
C LEU A 37 -12.02 -3.76 4.57
N LEU A 38 -11.78 -4.54 3.51
CA LEU A 38 -12.85 -5.03 2.64
C LEU A 38 -13.83 -5.93 3.40
N ALA A 39 -13.32 -6.81 4.27
CA ALA A 39 -14.16 -7.68 5.09
C ALA A 39 -14.98 -6.93 6.16
N GLU A 40 -14.39 -5.89 6.79
CA GLU A 40 -15.06 -5.12 7.84
C GLU A 40 -15.93 -3.98 7.28
N ARG A 41 -15.70 -3.53 6.04
CA ARG A 41 -16.41 -2.43 5.37
C ARG A 41 -16.79 -2.81 3.93
N PRO A 42 -17.91 -3.52 3.72
CA PRO A 42 -18.31 -4.03 2.40
C PRO A 42 -18.58 -2.98 1.31
N ARG A 43 -18.77 -1.71 1.71
CA ARG A 43 -18.97 -0.57 0.79
C ARG A 43 -17.66 0.17 0.46
N THR A 44 -16.53 -0.51 0.60
CA THR A 44 -15.23 0.10 0.32
C THR A 44 -15.00 0.16 -1.18
N GLU A 45 -14.76 1.37 -1.68
CA GLU A 45 -14.31 1.65 -3.04
C GLU A 45 -12.79 1.85 -3.01
N VAL A 46 -12.08 1.21 -3.95
CA VAL A 46 -10.63 1.22 -3.98
C VAL A 46 -10.12 1.78 -5.30
N THR A 47 -9.28 2.81 -5.22
CA THR A 47 -8.37 3.19 -6.29
C THR A 47 -7.00 2.60 -5.97
N TRP A 48 -6.48 1.77 -6.86
CA TRP A 48 -5.20 1.12 -6.75
C TRP A 48 -4.27 1.65 -7.84
N ALA A 49 -3.21 2.32 -7.46
CA ALA A 49 -2.34 3.01 -8.39
C ALA A 49 -0.87 2.64 -8.16
N VAL A 50 -0.16 2.38 -9.25
CA VAL A 50 1.26 2.06 -9.23
C VAL A 50 1.99 2.91 -10.26
N LEU A 51 3.05 3.61 -9.88
CA LEU A 51 3.68 4.60 -10.76
C LEU A 51 4.58 3.96 -11.83
N THR A 52 5.41 3.01 -11.43
CA THR A 52 6.39 2.38 -12.33
C THR A 52 5.90 1.04 -12.85
N GLY A 53 6.43 0.64 -14.00
CA GLY A 53 6.08 -0.66 -14.56
C GLY A 53 6.68 -0.93 -15.92
N ASN A 54 6.50 -2.16 -16.37
CA ASN A 54 6.79 -2.67 -17.71
C ASN A 54 5.75 -3.76 -18.03
N GLU A 55 5.77 -4.33 -19.23
CA GLU A 55 4.74 -5.30 -19.64
C GLU A 55 4.53 -6.47 -18.67
N LEU A 56 5.60 -6.99 -18.06
CA LEU A 56 5.53 -8.08 -17.08
C LEU A 56 5.02 -7.57 -15.74
N ARG A 57 5.62 -6.49 -15.22
CA ARG A 57 5.27 -5.93 -13.91
C ARG A 57 3.87 -5.34 -13.86
N ASP A 58 3.40 -4.75 -14.96
CA ASP A 58 2.03 -4.24 -15.09
C ASP A 58 1.01 -5.37 -15.00
N ARG A 59 1.33 -6.53 -15.56
CA ARG A 59 0.48 -7.72 -15.51
C ARG A 59 0.41 -8.27 -14.09
N GLU A 60 1.55 -8.47 -13.44
CA GLU A 60 1.61 -8.91 -12.04
C GLU A 60 0.84 -7.95 -11.12
N ALA A 61 1.02 -6.63 -11.28
CA ALA A 61 0.29 -5.62 -10.51
C ALA A 61 -1.23 -5.72 -10.70
N ALA A 62 -1.69 -5.83 -11.96
CA ALA A 62 -3.11 -5.90 -12.27
C ALA A 62 -3.76 -7.19 -11.75
N GLU A 63 -3.11 -8.34 -11.94
CA GLU A 63 -3.59 -9.64 -11.46
C GLU A 63 -3.64 -9.67 -9.93
N SER A 64 -2.58 -9.18 -9.27
CA SER A 64 -2.52 -9.04 -7.81
C SER A 64 -3.65 -8.16 -7.28
N ALA A 65 -3.82 -6.95 -7.83
CA ALA A 65 -4.86 -6.03 -7.40
C ALA A 65 -6.26 -6.60 -7.62
N GLN A 66 -6.53 -7.23 -8.77
CA GLN A 66 -7.83 -7.88 -9.03
C GLN A 66 -8.15 -8.97 -8.01
N ALA A 67 -7.16 -9.82 -7.68
CA ALA A 67 -7.35 -10.89 -6.71
C ALA A 67 -7.55 -10.37 -5.28
N LEU A 68 -6.80 -9.33 -4.89
CA LEU A 68 -6.87 -8.73 -3.55
C LEU A 68 -8.17 -7.93 -3.33
N LEU A 69 -8.68 -7.31 -4.39
CA LEU A 69 -9.80 -6.35 -4.33
C LEU A 69 -11.15 -6.95 -4.74
N LYS A 70 -11.25 -8.28 -4.88
CA LYS A 70 -12.47 -8.97 -5.33
C LYS A 70 -13.74 -8.65 -4.52
N ASP A 71 -13.57 -8.29 -3.25
CA ASP A 71 -14.66 -7.99 -2.31
C ASP A 71 -14.93 -6.48 -2.17
N ALA A 72 -14.25 -5.63 -2.97
CA ALA A 72 -14.51 -4.19 -2.99
C ALA A 72 -15.80 -3.87 -3.75
N SER A 73 -16.53 -2.83 -3.30
CA SER A 73 -17.76 -2.39 -3.97
C SER A 73 -17.50 -1.61 -5.26
N GLY A 74 -16.27 -1.16 -5.47
CA GLY A 74 -15.82 -0.48 -6.68
C GLY A 74 -14.29 -0.51 -6.76
N VAL A 75 -13.75 -0.73 -7.96
CA VAL A 75 -12.31 -0.87 -8.19
C VAL A 75 -11.89 -0.05 -9.41
N THR A 76 -10.87 0.79 -9.21
CA THR A 76 -10.13 1.47 -10.28
C THR A 76 -8.66 1.08 -10.15
N ILE A 77 -8.06 0.52 -11.20
CA ILE A 77 -6.64 0.15 -11.24
C ILE A 77 -5.93 1.04 -12.27
N GLU A 78 -4.89 1.75 -11.84
CA GLU A 78 -4.11 2.69 -12.65
C GLU A 78 -2.62 2.32 -12.62
N ASN A 79 -2.01 2.17 -13.79
CA ASN A 79 -0.58 1.92 -13.94
C ASN A 79 0.07 3.07 -14.70
N GLY A 80 1.02 3.75 -14.06
CA GLY A 80 1.74 4.90 -14.64
C GLY A 80 2.73 4.51 -15.73
N ARG A 81 3.26 3.28 -15.68
CA ARG A 81 4.27 2.74 -16.62
C ARG A 81 5.52 3.64 -16.75
N PHE A 82 5.81 4.42 -15.72
CA PHE A 82 7.06 5.18 -15.65
C PHE A 82 8.24 4.21 -15.48
N ARG A 83 9.42 4.66 -15.90
CA ARG A 83 10.64 3.87 -15.79
C ARG A 83 11.01 3.69 -14.31
N ASP A 84 11.07 2.44 -13.88
CA ASP A 84 11.54 2.02 -12.54
C ASP A 84 12.95 2.57 -12.24
N GLY A 85 13.11 3.19 -11.07
CA GLY A 85 14.33 3.81 -10.57
C GLY A 85 14.54 5.26 -11.03
N HIS A 86 13.62 5.82 -11.83
CA HIS A 86 13.81 7.10 -12.51
C HIS A 86 12.71 8.13 -12.23
N LEU A 87 11.79 7.89 -11.27
CA LEU A 87 10.68 8.80 -11.03
C LEU A 87 11.10 10.28 -10.78
N PRO A 88 12.18 10.58 -10.01
CA PRO A 88 12.60 11.96 -9.82
C PRO A 88 13.00 12.68 -11.11
N ALA A 89 13.51 11.96 -12.10
CA ALA A 89 13.88 12.51 -13.40
C ALA A 89 12.65 12.77 -14.29
N SER A 90 11.50 12.17 -13.97
CA SER A 90 10.22 12.29 -14.70
C SER A 90 9.14 12.98 -13.85
N LEU A 91 9.54 13.86 -12.93
CA LEU A 91 8.64 14.47 -11.95
C LEU A 91 7.45 15.19 -12.59
N THR A 92 7.68 15.92 -13.68
CA THR A 92 6.63 16.69 -14.38
C THR A 92 5.58 15.74 -14.94
N GLU A 93 6.00 14.72 -15.67
CA GLU A 93 5.14 13.73 -16.31
C GLU A 93 4.37 12.92 -15.26
N VAL A 94 5.03 12.55 -14.16
CA VAL A 94 4.39 11.87 -13.03
C VAL A 94 3.28 12.74 -12.41
N LYS A 95 3.52 14.04 -12.23
CA LYS A 95 2.51 14.97 -11.69
C LYS A 95 1.34 15.17 -12.64
N GLU A 96 1.61 15.31 -13.94
CA GLU A 96 0.57 15.44 -14.96
C GLU A 96 -0.30 14.19 -15.04
N TRP A 97 0.32 13.00 -15.02
CA TRP A 97 -0.39 11.73 -14.95
C TRP A 97 -1.23 11.62 -13.69
N ALA A 98 -0.67 11.94 -12.52
CA ALA A 98 -1.37 11.86 -11.25
C ALA A 98 -2.56 12.83 -11.21
N GLN A 99 -2.41 14.03 -11.74
CA GLN A 99 -3.51 14.98 -11.87
C GLN A 99 -4.61 14.45 -12.78
N ALA A 100 -4.25 13.87 -13.93
CA ALA A 100 -5.20 13.35 -14.91
C ALA A 100 -5.95 12.10 -14.42
N ARG A 101 -5.26 11.17 -13.75
CA ARG A 101 -5.82 9.87 -13.32
C ARG A 101 -6.39 9.90 -11.91
N LEU A 102 -5.75 10.63 -11.01
CA LEU A 102 -6.06 10.58 -9.57
C LEU A 102 -6.62 11.91 -9.04
N GLY A 103 -6.57 13.02 -9.80
CA GLY A 103 -6.95 14.35 -9.31
C GLY A 103 -8.43 14.50 -8.92
N ALA A 104 -9.31 13.70 -9.52
CA ALA A 104 -10.73 13.63 -9.16
C ALA A 104 -11.00 12.76 -7.92
N VAL A 105 -10.06 11.89 -7.53
CA VAL A 105 -10.22 10.97 -6.40
C VAL A 105 -10.26 11.78 -5.10
N LYS A 106 -11.27 11.51 -4.27
CA LYS A 106 -11.45 12.13 -2.94
C LYS A 106 -11.34 11.05 -1.86
N PRO A 107 -10.12 10.51 -1.62
CA PRO A 107 -9.96 9.40 -0.69
C PRO A 107 -10.20 9.87 0.74
N HIS A 108 -10.73 8.97 1.57
CA HIS A 108 -10.74 9.14 3.03
C HIS A 108 -9.39 8.67 3.61
N LEU A 109 -8.84 7.60 3.04
CA LEU A 109 -7.57 6.98 3.44
C LEU A 109 -6.67 6.81 2.23
N VAL A 110 -5.40 7.22 2.37
CA VAL A 110 -4.32 6.94 1.42
C VAL A 110 -3.29 6.04 2.08
N LEU A 111 -3.04 4.87 1.50
CA LEU A 111 -1.90 4.01 1.80
C LEU A 111 -0.82 4.31 0.76
N THR A 112 0.36 4.75 1.18
CA THR A 112 1.47 5.08 0.27
C THR A 112 2.81 4.65 0.87
N THR A 113 3.89 4.72 0.10
CA THR A 113 5.27 4.48 0.56
C THR A 113 5.76 5.59 1.51
N GLY A 114 6.98 5.49 2.04
CA GLY A 114 7.49 6.43 3.06
C GLY A 114 8.19 7.69 2.54
N LEU A 115 8.00 8.84 3.21
CA LEU A 115 8.71 10.09 2.88
C LEU A 115 10.23 10.03 3.15
N PHE A 116 10.64 9.19 4.09
CA PHE A 116 12.05 9.00 4.45
C PHE A 116 12.62 7.66 3.96
N ASP A 117 11.93 7.02 3.02
CA ASP A 117 12.41 5.81 2.38
C ASP A 117 13.72 6.10 1.62
N ARG A 118 14.74 5.25 1.66
CA ARG A 118 15.99 5.44 0.92
C ARG A 118 15.82 5.22 -0.58
N HIS A 119 14.81 4.49 -1.00
CA HIS A 119 14.43 4.36 -2.41
C HIS A 119 13.78 5.66 -2.90
N GLN A 120 14.38 6.29 -3.91
CA GLN A 120 13.95 7.60 -4.42
C GLN A 120 12.52 7.58 -4.98
N ASP A 121 12.12 6.48 -5.62
CA ASP A 121 10.79 6.34 -6.18
C ASP A 121 9.73 6.25 -5.07
N HIS A 122 10.04 5.56 -3.96
CA HIS A 122 9.15 5.51 -2.78
C HIS A 122 8.96 6.90 -2.17
N ARG A 123 10.05 7.67 -2.01
CA ARG A 123 9.94 9.04 -1.49
C ARG A 123 9.07 9.91 -2.39
N LEU A 124 9.28 9.85 -3.70
CA LEU A 124 8.52 10.70 -4.62
C LEU A 124 7.02 10.33 -4.63
N THR A 125 6.69 9.04 -4.60
CA THR A 125 5.31 8.57 -4.48
C THR A 125 4.64 9.08 -3.20
N ALA A 126 5.36 9.07 -2.07
CA ALA A 126 4.89 9.62 -0.81
C ALA A 126 4.69 11.15 -0.89
N GLU A 127 5.67 11.88 -1.44
CA GLU A 127 5.57 13.34 -1.67
C GLU A 127 4.36 13.69 -2.53
N LEU A 128 4.13 12.95 -3.61
CA LEU A 128 2.98 13.11 -4.50
C LEU A 128 1.65 12.92 -3.75
N ALA A 129 1.55 11.88 -2.91
CA ALA A 129 0.37 11.65 -2.09
C ALA A 129 0.09 12.83 -1.15
N TRP A 130 1.12 13.29 -0.43
CA TRP A 130 1.03 14.41 0.50
C TRP A 130 0.72 15.75 -0.18
N GLN A 131 1.22 15.97 -1.39
CA GLN A 131 0.94 17.17 -2.19
C GLN A 131 -0.46 17.16 -2.81
N THR A 132 -1.02 15.99 -3.11
CA THR A 132 -2.30 15.86 -3.84
C THR A 132 -3.49 15.70 -2.88
N PHE A 133 -3.40 14.82 -1.89
CA PHE A 133 -4.54 14.38 -1.07
C PHE A 133 -4.55 14.98 0.34
N ARG A 134 -4.29 16.29 0.47
CA ARG A 134 -4.10 16.97 1.76
C ARG A 134 -5.23 16.80 2.79
N GLY A 135 -6.46 16.56 2.33
CA GLY A 135 -7.64 16.35 3.17
C GLY A 135 -7.85 14.91 3.67
N ALA A 136 -7.12 13.94 3.13
CA ALA A 136 -7.23 12.54 3.54
C ALA A 136 -6.35 12.24 4.76
N THR A 137 -6.67 11.15 5.47
CA THR A 137 -5.67 10.46 6.31
C THR A 137 -4.67 9.78 5.38
N ILE A 138 -3.38 10.05 5.58
CA ILE A 138 -2.29 9.45 4.80
C ILE A 138 -1.42 8.62 5.75
N THR A 139 -1.26 7.34 5.42
CA THR A 139 -0.39 6.42 6.14
C THR A 139 0.70 5.89 5.21
N GLU A 140 1.92 5.89 5.72
CA GLU A 140 3.12 5.44 5.01
C GLU A 140 3.41 4.00 5.43
N VAL A 141 3.44 3.07 4.48
CA VAL A 141 3.67 1.64 4.71
C VAL A 141 5.14 1.35 4.96
N GLU A 142 5.41 0.29 5.70
CA GLU A 142 6.76 -0.26 5.83
C GLU A 142 7.04 -1.31 4.76
N ILE A 143 8.19 -1.19 4.09
CA ILE A 143 8.67 -2.17 3.10
C ILE A 143 10.05 -2.69 3.55
N PRO A 144 10.20 -3.99 3.86
CA PRO A 144 11.50 -4.58 4.18
C PRO A 144 12.40 -4.56 2.94
N LYS A 145 13.61 -4.02 3.09
CA LYS A 145 14.60 -3.91 2.02
C LYS A 145 16.03 -3.81 2.56
N TRP A 146 17.01 -3.95 1.66
CA TRP A 146 18.44 -4.00 1.99
C TRP A 146 19.00 -2.70 2.60
N ASP A 147 18.36 -1.56 2.37
CA ASP A 147 18.72 -0.25 2.93
C ASP A 147 18.63 -0.17 4.46
N GLY A 148 17.87 -1.07 5.09
CA GLY A 148 17.68 -1.14 6.54
C GLY A 148 17.07 0.11 7.18
N ASP A 149 16.45 0.99 6.40
CA ASP A 149 15.83 2.25 6.81
C ASP A 149 14.42 2.07 7.38
N THR A 150 14.22 1.02 8.18
CA THR A 150 12.91 0.78 8.81
C THR A 150 12.52 2.00 9.65
N LEU A 151 11.40 2.63 9.27
CA LEU A 151 10.84 3.76 10.00
C LEU A 151 10.46 3.34 11.42
N ARG A 152 10.19 4.30 12.29
CA ARG A 152 9.57 4.03 13.60
C ARG A 152 8.05 4.08 13.43
N PRO A 153 7.38 2.94 13.15
CA PRO A 153 5.93 2.96 12.99
C PRO A 153 5.25 3.40 14.28
N ASN A 154 4.11 4.04 14.13
CA ASN A 154 3.31 4.54 15.24
C ASN A 154 1.82 4.15 15.13
N ALA A 155 1.47 3.41 14.08
CA ALA A 155 0.14 2.88 13.84
C ALA A 155 0.26 1.43 13.37
N PHE A 156 -0.63 0.55 13.86
CA PHE A 156 -0.53 -0.89 13.65
C PHE A 156 -1.89 -1.50 13.36
N VAL A 157 -1.95 -2.35 12.33
CA VAL A 157 -3.13 -3.17 12.03
C VAL A 157 -2.85 -4.60 12.46
N ARG A 158 -3.53 -5.04 13.52
CA ARG A 158 -3.45 -6.44 13.97
C ARG A 158 -4.07 -7.36 12.93
N LEU A 159 -3.42 -8.49 12.65
CA LEU A 159 -3.92 -9.52 11.75
C LEU A 159 -4.17 -10.82 12.51
N SER A 160 -5.20 -11.57 12.10
CA SER A 160 -5.34 -12.97 12.51
C SER A 160 -4.29 -13.85 11.81
N ASP A 161 -4.10 -15.08 12.29
CA ASP A 161 -3.23 -16.05 11.60
C ASP A 161 -3.67 -16.27 10.14
N VAL A 162 -4.98 -16.35 9.90
CA VAL A 162 -5.55 -16.54 8.56
C VAL A 162 -5.23 -15.34 7.65
N GLN A 163 -5.35 -14.11 8.14
CA GLN A 163 -5.05 -12.91 7.36
C GLN A 163 -3.55 -12.77 7.05
N ALA A 164 -2.70 -13.06 8.04
CA ALA A 164 -1.25 -13.02 7.87
C ALA A 164 -0.78 -14.03 6.82
N GLU A 165 -1.25 -15.28 6.90
CA GLU A 165 -0.88 -16.32 5.93
C GLU A 165 -1.50 -16.07 4.54
N ALA A 166 -2.73 -15.55 4.47
CA ALA A 166 -3.34 -15.17 3.18
C ALA A 166 -2.52 -14.08 2.47
N LYS A 167 -2.06 -13.06 3.22
CA LYS A 167 -1.16 -12.03 2.67
C LYS A 167 0.14 -12.62 2.12
N VAL A 168 0.80 -13.49 2.90
CA VAL A 168 2.07 -14.10 2.48
C VAL A 168 1.88 -14.98 1.25
N ALA A 169 0.83 -15.81 1.24
CA ALA A 169 0.49 -16.63 0.07
C ALA A 169 0.19 -15.78 -1.17
N HIS A 170 -0.50 -14.65 -0.99
CA HIS A 170 -0.79 -13.70 -2.08
C HIS A 170 0.49 -13.16 -2.71
N LEU A 171 1.43 -12.68 -1.90
CA LEU A 171 2.73 -12.18 -2.36
C LEU A 171 3.51 -13.24 -3.13
N MET A 172 3.58 -14.45 -2.59
CA MET A 172 4.31 -15.56 -3.22
C MET A 172 3.66 -16.04 -4.54
N SER A 173 2.37 -15.78 -4.74
CA SER A 173 1.66 -16.26 -5.94
C SER A 173 1.65 -15.24 -7.09
N HIS A 174 1.64 -13.94 -6.79
CA HIS A 174 1.40 -12.90 -7.80
C HIS A 174 2.64 -12.16 -8.29
N PHE A 175 3.80 -12.34 -7.63
CA PHE A 175 5.05 -11.67 -8.01
C PHE A 175 6.20 -12.64 -8.28
N PRO A 176 6.02 -13.65 -9.17
CA PRO A 176 7.07 -14.62 -9.49
C PRO A 176 8.35 -13.96 -10.02
N SER A 177 8.24 -12.83 -10.72
CA SER A 177 9.42 -12.10 -11.22
C SER A 177 10.35 -11.62 -10.10
N GLN A 178 9.82 -11.45 -8.88
CA GLN A 178 10.57 -10.92 -7.74
C GLN A 178 11.24 -12.00 -6.90
N GLN A 179 10.84 -13.26 -7.04
CA GLN A 179 11.34 -14.37 -6.21
C GLN A 179 12.83 -14.69 -6.44
N SER A 180 13.43 -14.15 -7.51
CA SER A 180 14.88 -14.21 -7.73
C SER A 180 15.68 -13.32 -6.76
N LYS A 181 15.02 -12.34 -6.11
CA LYS A 181 15.63 -11.48 -5.10
C LYS A 181 15.73 -12.26 -3.78
N GLY A 182 16.93 -12.34 -3.21
CA GLY A 182 17.17 -13.14 -2.00
C GLY A 182 16.44 -12.69 -0.72
N TRP A 183 15.75 -11.56 -0.75
CA TRP A 183 14.89 -11.07 0.34
C TRP A 183 13.39 -11.25 0.07
N TYR A 184 13.00 -11.57 -1.18
CA TYR A 184 11.60 -11.73 -1.55
C TYR A 184 11.14 -13.15 -1.23
N ASP A 185 10.92 -13.41 0.05
CA ASP A 185 10.60 -14.73 0.57
C ASP A 185 9.55 -14.67 1.68
N ALA A 186 8.89 -15.80 1.90
CA ALA A 186 7.81 -15.91 2.87
C ALA A 186 8.28 -15.69 4.31
N ASP A 187 9.53 -16.06 4.64
CA ASP A 187 10.07 -15.91 5.99
C ASP A 187 10.35 -14.43 6.30
N THR A 188 10.84 -13.66 5.33
CA THR A 188 10.98 -12.20 5.42
C THR A 188 9.63 -11.55 5.69
N PHE A 189 8.59 -11.87 4.92
CA PHE A 189 7.27 -11.28 5.12
C PHE A 189 6.65 -11.66 6.47
N ARG A 190 6.77 -12.93 6.90
CA ARG A 190 6.32 -13.35 8.23
C ARG A 190 7.13 -12.71 9.35
N ALA A 191 8.44 -12.56 9.20
CA ALA A 191 9.31 -11.95 10.19
C ALA A 191 8.94 -10.48 10.42
N THR A 192 8.70 -9.71 9.36
CA THR A 192 8.22 -8.32 9.47
C THR A 192 6.89 -8.28 10.22
N LEU A 193 5.89 -9.10 9.82
CA LEU A 193 4.62 -9.17 10.53
C LEU A 193 4.77 -9.55 12.01
N ARG A 194 5.72 -10.45 12.33
CA ARG A 194 5.98 -10.93 13.69
C ARG A 194 6.53 -9.81 14.57
N LEU A 195 7.53 -9.09 14.08
CA LEU A 195 8.18 -8.00 14.80
C LEU A 195 7.16 -6.90 15.12
N ARG A 196 6.33 -6.52 14.14
CA ARG A 196 5.27 -5.53 14.34
C ARG A 196 4.14 -6.05 15.22
N GLY A 197 3.88 -7.36 15.20
CA GLY A 197 2.99 -8.01 16.16
C GLY A 197 3.42 -7.77 17.61
N ILE A 198 4.72 -7.87 17.92
CA ILE A 198 5.25 -7.61 19.28
C ILE A 198 4.94 -6.17 19.71
N GLU A 199 5.24 -5.19 18.86
CA GLU A 199 4.93 -3.77 19.13
C GLU A 199 3.43 -3.52 19.31
N ALA A 200 2.60 -4.22 18.55
CA ALA A 200 1.14 -4.13 18.61
C ALA A 200 0.49 -4.97 19.73
N GLY A 201 1.27 -5.73 20.51
CA GLY A 201 0.75 -6.64 21.54
C GLY A 201 -0.07 -7.81 20.99
N CYS A 202 0.26 -8.32 19.80
CA CYS A 202 -0.38 -9.47 19.17
C CYS A 202 0.65 -10.35 18.43
N ARG A 203 0.18 -11.38 17.73
CA ARG A 203 1.10 -12.27 16.99
C ARG A 203 1.59 -11.63 15.68
N TRP A 204 0.65 -11.09 14.91
CA TRP A 204 0.90 -10.50 13.58
C TRP A 204 0.32 -9.11 13.51
N ALA A 205 1.08 -8.17 12.95
CA ALA A 205 0.56 -6.86 12.58
C ALA A 205 1.27 -6.31 11.35
N GLU A 206 0.57 -5.48 10.59
CA GLU A 206 1.19 -4.52 9.68
C GLU A 206 1.40 -3.21 10.40
N ALA A 207 2.41 -2.46 9.97
CA ALA A 207 2.83 -1.25 10.62
C ALA A 207 2.90 -0.08 9.63
N PHE A 208 2.57 1.09 10.14
CA PHE A 208 2.43 2.31 9.36
C PHE A 208 3.04 3.48 10.12
N THR A 209 3.51 4.47 9.37
CA THR A 209 3.71 5.82 9.92
C THR A 209 2.49 6.67 9.57
N CYS A 210 1.72 7.02 10.59
CA CYS A 210 0.62 7.98 10.51
C CYS A 210 1.09 9.31 11.10
N ARG A 211 1.36 10.30 10.25
CA ARG A 211 1.85 11.62 10.70
C ARG A 211 0.74 12.54 11.16
N LYS A 212 -0.44 12.38 10.58
CA LYS A 212 -1.61 13.19 10.82
C LYS A 212 -2.84 12.30 10.78
N LEU A 213 -3.52 12.22 11.91
CA LEU A 213 -4.89 11.70 11.99
C LEU A 213 -5.82 12.90 12.12
N ALA A 214 -6.78 13.02 11.21
CA ALA A 214 -7.80 14.07 11.26
C ALA A 214 -9.18 13.42 11.49
N TRP A 215 -9.96 14.03 12.37
CA TRP A 215 -11.34 13.68 12.69
C TRP A 215 -12.32 14.72 12.14
#